data_AF-A0A949IVL8-F1
#
_entry.id   AF-A0A949IVL8-F1
#
_cell.length_a   1.000
_cell.length_b   1.000
_cell.length_c   1.000
_cell.angle_alpha   90.00
_cell.angle_beta   90.00
_cell.angle_gamma   90.00
#
_symmetry.space_group_name_H-M   'P 1'
#
loop_
_entity.id
_entity.type
_entity.pdbx_description
1 polymer ?
#
loop_
_entity_poly.entity_id
_entity_poly.type
_entity_poly.pdbx_seq_one_letter_code
_entity_poly.pdbx_strand_id
1 'polypeptide(L)'
;MAKEKHLQLHKETRRRPGAREIGRSRIAPSKIGPGKNRRNSRASALVEAIVGIVVIIPIGLAAVDVVALISTSQTNEQIAEQAARAAACQRTAQDAQKAAEETCAKAPTSAIITAVQVESVNFDPGKGQVTVITDMNIHVPIPMPWLEIFNLRAAAMQPIVSFPAAL
;
A
#
# COMPACT_ATOMS: atom_id res chain seq x y z
N MET A 1 -34.82 -69.96 -16.43
CA MET A 1 -35.58 -70.70 -17.46
C MET A 1 -36.13 -69.67 -18.42
N ALA A 2 -35.52 -69.46 -19.57
CA ALA A 2 -35.66 -70.29 -20.78
C ALA A 2 -36.48 -69.50 -21.81
N LYS A 3 -35.78 -69.05 -22.86
CA LYS A 3 -36.22 -68.70 -24.23
C LYS A 3 -35.33 -67.54 -24.71
N GLU A 4 -34.08 -67.69 -25.14
CA GLU A 4 -33.50 -68.59 -26.13
C GLU A 4 -34.44 -69.00 -27.29
N LYS A 5 -33.94 -68.77 -28.51
CA LYS A 5 -34.39 -69.38 -29.77
C LYS A 5 -35.61 -68.74 -30.42
N HIS A 6 -35.38 -67.62 -31.08
CA HIS A 6 -35.97 -67.43 -32.41
C HIS A 6 -35.00 -66.64 -33.29
N LEU A 7 -34.45 -67.33 -34.29
CA LEU A 7 -33.70 -66.83 -35.45
C LEU A 7 -32.36 -66.14 -35.16
N GLN A 8 -31.17 -66.68 -35.45
CA GLN A 8 -30.77 -67.70 -36.42
C GLN A 8 -31.49 -67.59 -37.78
N LEU A 9 -31.19 -66.55 -38.57
CA LEU A 9 -31.23 -66.67 -40.04
C LEU A 9 -30.46 -65.53 -40.76
N HIS A 10 -29.14 -65.57 -40.66
CA HIS A 10 -28.18 -65.00 -41.63
C HIS A 10 -26.79 -65.47 -41.14
N LYS A 11 -26.38 -66.75 -41.27
CA LYS A 11 -25.98 -67.43 -42.52
C LYS A 11 -25.69 -66.45 -43.64
N GLU A 12 -24.42 -66.12 -43.82
CA GLU A 12 -23.66 -66.52 -45.02
C GLU A 12 -22.20 -66.04 -44.83
N THR A 13 -21.29 -66.90 -44.40
CA THR A 13 -20.38 -67.66 -45.29
C THR A 13 -19.51 -66.76 -46.18
N ARG A 14 -18.23 -66.58 -45.81
CA ARG A 14 -17.03 -66.53 -46.68
C ARG A 14 -15.80 -66.23 -45.78
N ARG A 15 -15.17 -67.24 -45.18
CA ARG A 15 -13.99 -67.95 -45.72
C ARG A 15 -13.04 -67.05 -46.52
N ARG A 16 -11.92 -66.66 -45.90
CA ARG A 16 -10.56 -66.76 -46.49
C ARG A 16 -9.51 -66.95 -45.38
N PRO A 17 -8.84 -68.12 -45.29
CA PRO A 17 -7.57 -68.28 -44.62
C PRO A 17 -6.43 -68.14 -45.64
N GLY A 18 -5.38 -67.37 -45.34
CA GLY A 18 -4.21 -67.36 -46.20
C GLY A 18 -3.17 -66.31 -45.83
N ALA A 19 -1.93 -66.78 -45.69
CA ALA A 19 -0.66 -66.07 -45.57
C ALA A 19 -0.42 -65.34 -44.23
N ARG A 20 0.28 -65.95 -43.27
CA ARG A 20 1.76 -66.01 -43.17
C ARG A 20 2.41 -64.67 -43.49
N GLU A 21 2.80 -63.95 -42.44
CA GLU A 21 4.09 -63.28 -42.45
C GLU A 21 4.76 -63.38 -41.07
N ILE A 22 5.79 -64.21 -41.05
CA ILE A 22 6.76 -64.33 -39.97
C ILE A 22 7.69 -63.13 -40.13
N GLY A 23 7.40 -62.04 -39.42
CA GLY A 23 8.23 -60.86 -39.35
C GLY A 23 8.78 -60.69 -37.95
N ARG A 24 9.82 -61.44 -37.60
CA ARG A 24 10.71 -61.10 -36.50
C ARG A 24 11.35 -59.74 -36.80
N SER A 25 10.99 -58.70 -36.06
CA SER A 25 11.97 -57.69 -35.68
C SER A 25 11.66 -57.17 -34.28
N ARG A 26 12.54 -57.59 -33.36
CA ARG A 26 12.70 -56.99 -32.05
C ARG A 26 13.15 -55.55 -32.26
N ILE A 27 12.30 -54.57 -31.99
CA ILE A 27 12.77 -53.25 -31.57
C ILE A 27 11.88 -52.82 -30.41
N ALA A 28 12.52 -52.75 -29.25
CA ALA A 28 11.94 -52.38 -27.97
C ALA A 28 11.25 -51.01 -28.03
N PRO A 29 10.22 -50.76 -27.20
CA PRO A 29 9.87 -49.38 -26.89
C PRO A 29 11.03 -48.79 -26.08
N SER A 30 11.95 -48.07 -26.72
CA SER A 30 12.85 -47.16 -26.01
C SER A 30 12.02 -46.00 -25.46
N LYS A 31 11.29 -46.25 -24.38
CA LYS A 31 10.86 -45.20 -23.45
C LYS A 31 12.08 -44.70 -22.69
N ILE A 32 13.02 -44.10 -23.41
CA ILE A 32 13.91 -43.08 -22.85
C ILE A 32 13.19 -41.77 -23.15
N GLY A 33 12.06 -41.56 -22.47
CA GLY A 33 11.68 -40.18 -22.21
C GLY A 33 12.83 -39.58 -21.41
N PRO A 34 13.30 -38.36 -21.73
CA PRO A 34 14.34 -37.75 -20.93
C PRO A 34 13.85 -37.77 -19.50
N GLY A 35 14.58 -38.48 -18.62
CA GLY A 35 14.29 -38.51 -17.20
C GLY A 35 14.30 -37.07 -16.73
N LYS A 36 13.13 -36.45 -16.68
CA LYS A 36 12.94 -35.12 -16.11
C LYS A 36 13.47 -35.26 -14.69
N ASN A 37 14.63 -34.68 -14.44
CA ASN A 37 15.29 -34.66 -13.14
C ASN A 37 14.31 -34.08 -12.11
N ARG A 38 13.54 -34.96 -11.46
CA ARG A 38 12.55 -34.63 -10.42
C ARG A 38 13.19 -34.10 -9.13
N ARG A 39 14.52 -33.91 -9.12
CA ARG A 39 15.27 -33.35 -7.99
C ARG A 39 15.24 -31.81 -7.95
N ASN A 40 14.79 -31.16 -9.03
CA ASN A 40 14.84 -29.69 -9.14
C ASN A 40 13.56 -29.00 -8.63
N SER A 41 12.49 -29.74 -8.32
CA SER A 41 11.22 -29.12 -7.87
C SER A 41 11.32 -28.47 -6.49
N ARG A 42 12.17 -29.01 -5.60
CA ARG A 42 12.40 -28.42 -4.27
C ARG A 42 13.17 -27.10 -4.34
N ALA A 43 14.10 -26.98 -5.30
CA ALA A 43 14.83 -25.73 -5.53
C ALA A 43 13.93 -24.65 -6.15
N SER A 44 12.99 -25.03 -7.02
CA SER A 44 12.03 -24.10 -7.62
C SER A 44 11.14 -23.42 -6.59
N ALA A 45 10.59 -24.19 -5.62
CA ALA A 45 9.75 -23.63 -4.56
C ALA A 45 10.51 -22.68 -3.63
N LEU A 46 11.80 -22.96 -3.38
CA LEU A 46 12.65 -22.09 -2.56
C LEU A 46 12.97 -20.77 -3.29
N VAL A 47 13.27 -20.83 -4.59
CA VAL A 47 13.51 -19.63 -5.41
C VAL A 47 12.24 -18.78 -5.49
N GLU A 48 11.08 -19.39 -5.71
CA GLU A 48 9.79 -18.70 -5.71
C GLU A 48 9.50 -18.01 -4.37
N ALA A 49 9.76 -18.68 -3.24
CA ALA A 49 9.59 -18.10 -1.92
C ALA A 49 10.54 -16.91 -1.68
N ILE A 50 11.82 -17.02 -2.08
CA ILE A 50 12.78 -15.91 -1.97
C ILE A 50 12.34 -14.72 -2.82
N VAL A 51 11.93 -14.96 -4.06
CA VAL A 51 11.42 -13.89 -4.94
C VAL A 51 10.17 -13.24 -4.34
N GLY A 52 9.26 -14.02 -3.76
CA GLY A 52 8.11 -13.48 -3.05
C GLY A 52 8.49 -12.58 -1.88
N ILE A 53 9.44 -13.01 -1.04
CA ILE A 53 9.91 -12.22 0.11
C ILE A 53 10.57 -10.92 -0.34
N VAL A 54 11.38 -10.95 -1.40
CA VAL A 54 12.04 -9.77 -1.97
C VAL A 54 11.02 -8.72 -2.45
N VAL A 55 9.84 -9.13 -2.91
CA VAL A 55 8.77 -8.22 -3.33
C VAL A 55 7.92 -7.76 -2.13
N ILE A 56 7.63 -8.65 -1.18
CA ILE A 56 6.77 -8.36 -0.03
C ILE A 56 7.43 -7.40 0.95
N ILE A 57 8.75 -7.53 1.19
CA ILE A 57 9.46 -6.67 2.15
C ILE A 57 9.34 -5.18 1.78
N PRO A 58 9.69 -4.73 0.55
CA PRO A 58 9.55 -3.33 0.17
C PRO A 58 8.12 -2.80 0.30
N ILE A 59 7.12 -3.62 -0.04
CA ILE A 59 5.70 -3.24 0.07
C ILE A 59 5.32 -3.05 1.54
N GLY A 60 5.73 -3.96 2.41
CA GLY A 60 5.48 -3.86 3.85
C GLY A 60 6.16 -2.65 4.48
N LEU A 61 7.40 -2.37 4.06
CA LEU A 61 8.16 -1.20 4.48
C LEU A 61 7.48 0.10 4.03
N ALA A 62 7.06 0.20 2.77
CA ALA A 62 6.34 1.37 2.26
C ALA A 62 5.01 1.64 3.00
N ALA A 63 4.33 0.58 3.45
CA ALA A 63 3.10 0.73 4.23
C ALA A 63 3.34 1.43 5.58
N VAL A 64 4.49 1.19 6.22
CA VAL A 64 4.85 1.87 7.48
C VAL A 64 5.06 3.37 7.24
N ASP A 65 5.73 3.75 6.16
CA ASP A 65 5.94 5.17 5.82
C ASP A 65 4.61 5.89 5.53
N VAL A 66 3.68 5.24 4.83
CA VAL A 66 2.35 5.81 4.57
C VAL A 66 1.59 6.05 5.86
N VAL A 67 1.64 5.11 6.81
CA VAL A 67 1.00 5.29 8.12
C VAL A 67 1.64 6.45 8.90
N ALA A 68 2.97 6.56 8.85
CA ALA A 68 3.69 7.67 9.49
C ALA A 68 3.29 9.03 8.89
N LEU A 69 3.18 9.12 7.56
CA LEU A 69 2.74 10.35 6.86
C LEU A 69 1.31 10.75 7.22
N ILE A 70 0.38 9.80 7.29
CA ILE A 70 -1.02 10.10 7.65
C ILE A 70 -1.11 10.57 9.10
N SER A 71 -0.44 9.87 10.03
CA SER A 71 -0.44 10.21 11.45
C SER A 71 0.12 11.61 11.71
N THR A 72 1.22 11.95 11.03
CA THR A 72 1.84 13.26 11.14
C THR A 72 1.03 14.37 10.48
N SER A 73 0.35 14.10 9.35
CA SER A 73 -0.60 15.04 8.75
C SER A 73 -1.70 15.43 9.74
N GLN A 74 -2.30 14.45 10.41
CA GLN A 74 -3.32 14.70 11.43
C GLN A 74 -2.77 15.50 12.62
N THR A 75 -1.52 15.20 13.03
CA THR A 75 -0.84 15.96 14.10
C THR A 75 -0.63 17.41 13.69
N ASN A 76 -0.25 17.68 12.43
CA ASN A 76 -0.07 19.03 11.91
C ASN A 76 -1.39 19.82 11.88
N GLU A 77 -2.49 19.18 11.46
CA GLU A 77 -3.82 19.79 11.50
C GLU A 77 -4.23 20.20 12.92
N GLN A 78 -3.97 19.34 13.91
CA GLN A 78 -4.24 19.65 15.31
C GLN A 78 -3.39 20.81 15.83
N ILE A 79 -2.11 20.88 15.44
CA ILE A 79 -1.23 22.00 15.82
C ILE A 79 -1.70 23.29 15.17
N ALA A 80 -2.05 23.25 13.87
CA ALA A 80 -2.61 24.40 13.17
C ALA A 80 -3.88 24.91 13.85
N GLU A 81 -4.78 24.02 14.26
CA GLU A 81 -6.01 24.37 14.98
C GLU A 81 -5.72 25.03 16.33
N GLN A 82 -4.80 24.45 17.11
CA GLN A 82 -4.38 25.02 18.40
C GLN A 82 -3.72 26.39 18.23
N ALA A 83 -2.85 26.54 17.22
CA ALA A 83 -2.20 27.81 16.91
C ALA A 83 -3.22 28.87 16.45
N ALA A 84 -4.17 28.50 15.60
CA ALA A 84 -5.28 29.37 15.21
C ALA A 84 -6.14 29.78 16.40
N ARG A 85 -6.42 28.86 17.33
CA ARG A 85 -7.20 29.15 18.53
C ARG A 85 -6.44 30.07 19.50
N ALA A 86 -5.14 29.88 19.66
CA ALA A 86 -4.30 30.77 20.45
C ALA A 86 -4.23 32.17 19.84
N ALA A 87 -4.11 32.26 18.51
CA ALA A 87 -4.10 33.51 17.75
C ALA A 87 -5.46 34.24 17.82
N ALA A 88 -6.57 33.50 17.80
CA ALA A 88 -7.93 34.02 17.88
C ALA A 88 -8.25 34.74 19.20
N CYS A 89 -7.55 34.37 20.28
CA CYS A 89 -7.67 35.01 21.59
C CYS A 89 -6.94 36.35 21.68
N GLN A 90 -6.15 36.73 20.66
CA GLN A 90 -5.36 37.95 20.67
C GLN A 90 -6.11 39.13 20.07
N ARG A 91 -5.70 40.34 20.47
CA ARG A 91 -6.35 41.60 20.05
C ARG A 91 -5.70 42.23 18.82
N THR A 92 -4.43 41.91 18.56
CA THR A 92 -3.66 42.48 17.46
C THR A 92 -3.06 41.39 16.58
N ALA A 93 -2.79 41.72 15.31
CA ALA A 93 -2.17 40.78 14.38
C ALA A 93 -0.76 40.34 14.83
N GLN A 94 -0.01 41.24 15.46
CA GLN A 94 1.34 40.96 15.97
C GLN A 94 1.31 39.98 17.14
N ASP A 95 0.39 40.18 18.08
CA ASP A 95 0.21 39.25 19.20
C ASP A 95 -0.33 37.90 18.72
N ALA A 96 -1.22 37.91 17.71
CA ALA A 96 -1.75 36.70 17.08
C ALA A 96 -0.63 35.86 16.43
N GLN A 97 0.27 36.50 15.69
CA GLN A 97 1.45 35.86 15.11
C GLN A 97 2.32 35.23 16.20
N LYS A 98 2.65 36.01 17.24
CA LYS A 98 3.48 35.54 18.35
C LYS A 98 2.85 34.37 19.11
N ALA A 99 1.54 34.42 19.36
CA ALA A 99 0.81 33.34 20.02
C ALA A 99 0.77 32.05 19.17
N ALA A 100 0.64 32.17 17.85
CA ALA A 100 0.73 31.02 16.94
C ALA A 100 2.14 30.41 16.94
N GLU A 101 3.18 31.25 16.89
CA GLU A 101 4.58 30.81 16.96
C GLU A 101 4.92 30.12 18.28
N GLU A 102 4.49 30.69 19.41
CA GLU A 102 4.67 30.09 20.74
C GLU A 102 3.93 28.75 20.88
N THR A 103 2.81 28.59 20.18
CA THR A 103 2.06 27.32 20.16
C THR A 103 2.81 26.27 19.33
N CYS A 104 3.33 26.64 18.16
CA CYS A 104 4.13 25.74 17.33
C CYS A 104 5.46 25.38 17.99
N ALA A 105 6.08 26.29 18.73
CA ALA A 105 7.30 26.02 19.49
C ALA A 105 7.12 24.98 20.61
N LYS A 106 5.87 24.78 21.08
CA LYS A 106 5.51 23.74 22.05
C LYS A 106 5.10 22.42 21.41
N ALA A 107 5.06 22.34 20.08
CA ALA A 107 4.67 21.14 19.37
C ALA A 107 5.64 19.98 19.68
N PRO A 108 5.12 18.75 19.84
CA PRO A 108 5.96 17.60 20.12
C PRO A 108 6.82 17.25 18.90
N THR A 109 8.12 17.48 19.01
CA THR A 109 9.12 16.98 18.04
C THR A 109 9.44 15.52 18.32
N SER A 110 9.71 14.75 17.27
CA SER A 110 10.06 13.33 17.38
C SER A 110 11.11 12.95 16.33
N ALA A 111 11.56 11.69 16.31
CA ALA A 111 12.45 11.20 15.26
C ALA A 111 11.83 11.33 13.85
N ILE A 112 10.50 11.37 13.77
CA ILE A 112 9.75 11.55 12.53
C ILE A 112 9.47 13.04 12.26
N ILE A 113 9.08 13.82 13.28
CA ILE A 113 8.76 15.26 13.14
C ILE A 113 10.00 16.10 13.50
N THR A 114 10.67 16.65 12.50
CA THR A 114 11.92 17.42 12.68
C THR A 114 11.66 18.85 13.11
N ALA A 115 10.69 19.52 12.49
CA ALA A 115 10.36 20.92 12.80
C ALA A 115 8.90 21.21 12.48
N VAL A 116 8.30 22.09 13.27
CA VAL A 116 6.97 22.67 13.01
C VAL A 116 7.10 24.18 13.08
N GLN A 117 6.65 24.87 12.04
CA GLN A 117 6.78 26.32 11.92
C GLN A 117 5.45 26.92 11.46
N VAL A 118 5.24 28.18 11.82
CA VAL A 118 4.14 28.98 11.27
C VAL A 118 4.61 29.56 9.95
N GLU A 119 3.94 29.20 8.85
CA GLU A 119 4.23 29.76 7.53
C GLU A 119 3.57 31.14 7.39
N SER A 120 2.32 31.28 7.85
CA SER A 120 1.60 32.55 7.81
C SER A 120 0.44 32.61 8.80
N VAL A 121 0.20 33.80 9.36
CA VAL A 121 -1.02 34.12 10.10
C VAL A 121 -1.74 35.27 9.40
N ASN A 122 -2.98 35.01 8.99
CA ASN A 122 -3.87 36.03 8.45
C ASN A 122 -4.90 36.41 9.52
N PHE A 123 -4.70 37.55 10.16
CA PHE A 123 -5.61 38.12 11.14
C PHE A 123 -6.51 39.17 10.48
N ASP A 124 -7.78 38.82 10.23
CA ASP A 124 -8.76 39.67 9.55
C ASP A 124 -9.83 40.13 10.55
N PRO A 125 -9.66 41.30 11.20
CA PRO A 125 -10.65 41.82 12.13
C PRO A 125 -11.95 42.25 11.43
N GLY A 126 -11.89 42.55 10.12
CA GLY A 126 -13.08 42.93 9.33
C GLY A 126 -14.03 41.76 9.12
N LYS A 127 -13.49 40.53 9.00
CA LYS A 127 -14.27 39.29 8.95
C LYS A 127 -14.43 38.60 10.31
N GLY A 128 -13.76 39.11 11.35
CA GLY A 128 -13.78 38.50 12.68
C GLY A 128 -13.14 37.10 12.72
N GLN A 129 -12.14 36.84 11.88
CA GLN A 129 -11.51 35.52 11.78
C GLN A 129 -9.98 35.61 11.71
N VAL A 130 -9.32 34.56 12.17
CA VAL A 130 -7.89 34.34 12.00
C VAL A 130 -7.66 33.03 11.26
N THR A 131 -6.74 33.03 10.30
CA THR A 131 -6.28 31.82 9.60
C THR A 131 -4.81 31.62 9.92
N VAL A 132 -4.44 30.43 10.38
CA VAL A 132 -3.05 30.06 10.60
C VAL A 132 -2.69 28.93 9.66
N ILE A 133 -1.53 29.04 9.02
CA ILE A 133 -0.97 28.01 8.17
C ILE A 133 0.35 27.56 8.80
N THR A 134 0.48 26.26 9.02
CA THR A 134 1.67 25.62 9.57
C THR A 134 2.36 24.78 8.51
N ASP A 135 3.68 24.73 8.60
CA ASP A 135 4.54 23.84 7.81
C ASP A 135 5.30 22.91 8.76
N MET A 136 5.29 21.62 8.43
CA MET A 136 5.88 20.56 9.25
C MET A 136 6.85 19.73 8.39
N ASN A 137 8.11 19.71 8.80
CA ASN A 137 9.15 18.92 8.15
C ASN A 137 9.25 17.55 8.80
N ILE A 138 9.20 16.52 7.96
CA ILE A 138 9.06 15.13 8.38
C ILE A 138 10.11 14.27 7.73
N HIS A 139 10.73 13.42 8.54
CA HIS A 139 11.59 12.34 8.10
C HIS A 139 10.82 11.02 8.18
N VAL A 140 10.69 10.33 7.05
CA VAL A 140 10.06 9.01 7.03
C VAL A 140 10.97 7.97 7.71
N PRO A 141 10.38 6.98 8.40
CA PRO A 141 11.16 5.99 9.16
C PRO A 141 11.99 5.08 8.24
N ILE A 142 11.54 4.84 7.02
CA ILE A 142 12.28 4.04 6.03
C ILE A 142 12.66 4.99 4.89
N PRO A 143 13.88 5.58 4.93
CA PRO A 143 14.30 6.53 3.93
C PRO A 143 14.37 5.84 2.56
N MET A 144 13.62 6.37 1.61
CA MET A 144 13.79 6.03 0.21
C MET A 144 15.04 6.75 -0.30
N PRO A 145 15.92 6.11 -1.08
CA PRO A 145 17.20 6.69 -1.50
C PRO A 145 17.07 7.97 -2.35
N TRP A 146 15.85 8.37 -2.72
CA TRP A 146 15.55 9.58 -3.48
C TRP A 146 14.58 10.56 -2.78
N LEU A 147 14.10 10.25 -1.57
CA LEU A 147 13.17 11.12 -0.83
C LEU A 147 13.39 10.98 0.69
N GLU A 148 14.03 11.98 1.28
CA GLU A 148 14.38 12.00 2.70
C GLU A 148 13.46 12.90 3.54
N ILE A 149 12.94 13.98 2.94
CA ILE A 149 12.18 15.02 3.65
C ILE A 149 10.84 15.26 2.99
N PHE A 150 9.77 15.20 3.79
CA PHE A 150 8.42 15.60 3.40
C PHE A 150 8.02 16.86 4.15
N ASN A 151 7.46 17.83 3.43
CA ASN A 151 6.88 19.04 4.02
C ASN A 151 5.36 18.90 4.01
N LEU A 152 4.74 18.87 5.18
CA LEU A 152 3.29 18.83 5.32
C LEU A 152 2.79 20.22 5.70
N ARG A 153 1.85 20.71 4.91
CA ARG A 153 1.18 21.99 5.14
C ARG A 153 -0.22 21.76 5.67
N ALA A 154 -0.57 22.44 6.76
CA ALA A 154 -1.92 22.43 7.31
C ALA A 154 -2.41 23.86 7.52
N ALA A 155 -3.71 24.08 7.37
CA ALA A 155 -4.34 25.37 7.57
C ALA A 155 -5.56 25.22 8.47
N ALA A 156 -5.70 26.13 9.43
CA ALA A 156 -6.85 26.17 10.32
C ALA A 156 -7.38 27.61 10.43
N MET A 157 -8.70 27.72 10.55
CA MET A 157 -9.41 28.97 10.70
C MET A 157 -10.19 28.99 12.01
N GLN A 158 -10.13 30.11 12.74
CA GLN A 158 -10.84 30.29 14.00
C GLN A 158 -11.46 31.70 14.07
N PRO A 159 -12.64 31.86 14.71
CA PRO A 159 -13.24 33.17 14.93
C PRO A 159 -12.47 33.95 16.00
N ILE A 160 -12.29 35.25 15.81
CA ILE A 160 -11.65 36.12 16.81
C ILE A 160 -12.63 36.34 17.97
N VAL A 161 -12.19 36.00 19.19
CA VAL A 161 -13.02 36.08 20.40
C VAL A 161 -12.61 37.21 21.34
N SER A 162 -11.61 38.00 20.95
CA SER A 162 -11.01 39.04 21.80
C SER A 162 -11.74 40.38 21.77
N PHE A 163 -12.73 40.55 20.88
CA PHE A 163 -13.55 41.75 20.80
C PHE A 163 -14.92 41.49 21.44
N PRO A 164 -15.39 42.35 22.37
CA PRO A 164 -16.77 42.30 22.82
C PRO A 164 -17.70 42.59 21.64
N ALA A 165 -18.81 41.85 21.53
CA ALA A 165 -19.87 42.16 20.56
C ALA A 165 -20.32 43.61 20.77
N ALA A 166 -20.30 44.42 19.71
CA ALA A 166 -20.90 45.74 19.75
C ALA A 166 -22.41 45.56 20.00
N LEU A 167 -22.86 45.95 21.19
CA LEU A 167 -24.28 46.09 21.55
C LEU A 167 -24.93 47.22 20.78
#